data_AF-A0A257LRV2-F1
#
_entry.id   AF-A0A257LRV2-F1
#
_cell.length_a   1.000
_cell.length_b   1.000
_cell.length_c   1.000
_cell.angle_alpha   90.00
_cell.angle_beta   90.00
_cell.angle_gamma   90.00
#
_symmetry.space_group_name_H-M   'P 1'
#
loop_
_entity.id
_entity.type
_entity.pdbx_description
1 polymer ?
#
loop_
_entity_poly.entity_id
_entity_poly.type
_entity_poly.pdbx_seq_one_letter_code
_entity_poly.pdbx_strand_id
1 'polypeptide(L)'
;MGMGTSSNWAQAGAAALVIAATGAAQAAPTVVATWNNAALDEVRRGKLGPPIVARALAVAHTCMYEAWVPYDARAIGTTATAPRRPVAERVDANKAKAVSHAAYNCLVNLFPAGATRLQAVMTGLGYNPADTSTALNTPQGIGNAAAAAVIAARRNDGANQYGDLAAGAYADYTGYVPANPPLPFCLPSTPGTCVNNTIDPLSWQPLINDKAVTQVYIGPHWERVTPFALSAASQFDNRPEVIAGPNYR
;
A
#
# COMPACT_ATOMS: atom_id res chain seq x y z
N MET A 1 47.51 -71.45 5.44
CA MET A 1 48.06 -70.25 4.78
C MET A 1 47.71 -70.35 3.30
N GLY A 2 47.04 -69.31 2.77
CA GLY A 2 46.55 -69.21 1.38
C GLY A 2 45.22 -69.94 1.16
N MET A 3 44.21 -69.46 0.45
CA MET A 3 43.89 -68.21 -0.29
C MET A 3 42.34 -68.19 -0.34
N GLY A 4 41.63 -67.08 -0.15
CA GLY A 4 41.38 -66.14 -1.25
C GLY A 4 39.91 -66.19 -1.71
N THR A 5 39.04 -65.58 -0.91
CA THR A 5 37.70 -64.99 -1.16
C THR A 5 37.05 -65.08 -2.54
N SER A 6 35.82 -65.58 -2.58
CA SER A 6 34.81 -65.27 -3.58
C SER A 6 34.14 -63.92 -3.32
N SER A 7 33.96 -63.11 -4.36
CA SER A 7 32.67 -62.55 -4.82
C SER A 7 32.85 -61.20 -5.52
N ASN A 8 32.41 -61.17 -6.77
CA ASN A 8 32.34 -60.01 -7.64
C ASN A 8 31.19 -59.10 -7.22
N TRP A 9 31.45 -57.80 -7.08
CA TRP A 9 30.45 -56.76 -7.39
C TRP A 9 31.12 -55.60 -8.12
N ALA A 10 30.58 -55.32 -9.30
CA ALA A 10 31.03 -54.29 -10.23
C ALA A 10 30.89 -52.89 -9.61
N GLN A 11 31.95 -52.08 -9.69
CA GLN A 11 31.85 -50.63 -9.48
C GLN A 11 31.56 -49.97 -10.83
N ALA A 12 30.28 -49.64 -11.06
CA ALA A 12 29.90 -48.70 -12.10
C ALA A 12 30.34 -47.30 -11.66
N GLY A 13 31.21 -46.66 -12.45
CA GLY A 13 31.64 -45.29 -12.23
C GLY A 13 30.46 -44.33 -12.35
N ALA A 14 30.13 -43.62 -11.27
CA ALA A 14 29.19 -42.52 -11.30
C ALA A 14 29.87 -41.27 -11.88
N ALA A 15 29.57 -40.93 -13.13
CA ALA A 15 29.91 -39.61 -13.66
C ALA A 15 29.01 -38.57 -12.99
N ALA A 16 29.58 -37.73 -12.14
CA ALA A 16 28.88 -36.59 -11.55
C ALA A 16 28.65 -35.53 -12.63
N LEU A 17 27.40 -35.41 -13.09
CA LEU A 17 26.97 -34.33 -13.96
C LEU A 17 26.89 -33.04 -13.14
N VAL A 18 27.90 -32.17 -13.26
CA VAL A 18 27.85 -30.83 -12.70
C VAL A 18 26.90 -29.99 -13.57
N ILE A 19 25.64 -29.89 -13.15
CA ILE A 19 24.70 -28.92 -13.72
C ILE A 19 25.11 -27.55 -13.20
N ALA A 20 25.87 -26.81 -14.01
CA ALA A 20 26.05 -25.39 -13.80
C ALA A 20 24.69 -24.71 -13.99
N ALA A 21 23.99 -24.43 -12.89
CA ALA A 21 22.83 -23.55 -12.92
C ALA A 21 23.33 -22.17 -13.32
N THR A 22 23.17 -21.84 -14.61
CA THR A 22 23.28 -20.46 -15.08
C THR A 22 22.09 -19.70 -14.47
N GLY A 23 22.26 -19.21 -13.24
CA GLY A 23 21.36 -18.23 -12.67
C GLY A 23 21.35 -17.03 -13.59
N ALA A 24 20.25 -16.81 -14.31
CA ALA A 24 20.05 -15.56 -15.01
C ALA A 24 20.22 -14.44 -13.97
N ALA A 25 21.17 -13.55 -14.20
CA ALA A 25 21.34 -12.38 -13.35
C ALA A 25 20.00 -11.64 -13.30
N GLN A 26 19.34 -11.62 -12.14
CA GLN A 26 18.13 -10.82 -11.96
C GLN A 26 18.49 -9.37 -12.28
N ALA A 27 17.80 -8.77 -13.25
CA ALA A 27 17.96 -7.34 -13.51
C ALA A 27 17.75 -6.56 -12.20
N ALA A 28 18.59 -5.56 -11.96
CA ALA A 28 18.45 -4.72 -10.78
C ALA A 28 17.03 -4.13 -10.74
N PRO A 29 16.39 -4.07 -9.55
CA PRO A 29 15.05 -3.54 -9.43
C PRO A 29 15.01 -2.08 -9.93
N THR A 30 13.92 -1.71 -10.60
CA THR A 30 13.68 -0.32 -10.95
C THR A 30 13.52 0.51 -9.68
N VAL A 31 13.79 1.82 -9.75
CA VAL A 31 13.57 2.74 -8.62
C VAL A 31 12.13 2.68 -8.09
N VAL A 32 11.14 2.49 -8.98
CA VAL A 32 9.73 2.31 -8.61
C VAL A 32 9.53 1.02 -7.82
N ALA A 33 10.16 -0.09 -8.24
CA ALA A 33 10.10 -1.35 -7.50
C ALA A 33 10.76 -1.22 -6.11
N THR A 34 11.87 -0.50 -5.99
CA THR A 34 12.52 -0.20 -4.70
C THR A 34 11.56 0.55 -3.76
N TRP A 35 10.92 1.62 -4.23
CA TRP A 35 9.97 2.39 -3.42
C TRP A 35 8.67 1.64 -3.11
N ASN A 36 8.19 0.81 -4.05
CA ASN A 36 7.06 -0.07 -3.80
C ASN A 36 7.37 -1.08 -2.69
N ASN A 37 8.57 -1.70 -2.71
CA ASN A 37 8.97 -2.62 -1.66
C ASN A 37 9.08 -1.92 -0.30
N ALA A 38 9.64 -0.70 -0.26
CA ALA A 38 9.67 0.12 0.96
C ALA A 38 8.26 0.43 1.47
N ALA A 39 7.33 0.79 0.59
CA ALA A 39 5.93 1.03 0.96
C ALA A 39 5.26 -0.24 1.53
N LEU A 40 5.48 -1.40 0.90
CA LEU A 40 4.94 -2.68 1.39
C LEU A 40 5.53 -3.09 2.73
N ASP A 41 6.81 -2.79 2.98
CA ASP A 41 7.43 -3.01 4.29
C ASP A 41 6.80 -2.13 5.38
N GLU A 42 6.48 -0.87 5.07
CA GLU A 42 5.75 -0.01 6.01
C GLU A 42 4.32 -0.49 6.24
N VAL A 43 3.63 -1.00 5.22
CA VAL A 43 2.31 -1.63 5.36
C VAL A 43 2.37 -2.83 6.31
N ARG A 44 3.36 -3.73 6.13
CA ARG A 44 3.52 -4.92 6.99
C ARG A 44 3.82 -4.59 8.44
N ARG A 45 4.51 -3.46 8.67
CA ARG A 45 4.87 -2.97 10.01
C ARG A 45 3.75 -2.14 10.65
N GLY A 46 2.86 -1.58 9.84
CA GLY A 46 1.73 -0.79 10.25
C GLY A 46 0.55 -1.63 10.75
N LYS A 47 -0.51 -0.92 11.20
CA LYS A 47 -1.79 -1.50 11.62
C LYS A 47 -2.97 -0.89 10.87
N LEU A 48 -2.72 -0.35 9.66
CA LEU A 48 -3.75 0.29 8.85
C LEU A 48 -4.73 -0.76 8.31
N GLY A 49 -6.02 -0.44 8.31
CA GLY A 49 -7.05 -1.31 7.74
C GLY A 49 -6.93 -1.42 6.21
N PRO A 50 -7.53 -2.45 5.58
CA PRO A 50 -7.42 -2.70 4.14
C PRO A 50 -7.69 -1.49 3.23
N PRO A 51 -8.79 -0.71 3.42
CA PRO A 51 -9.06 0.41 2.52
C PRO A 51 -8.04 1.55 2.67
N ILE A 52 -7.52 1.75 3.89
CA ILE A 52 -6.48 2.73 4.19
C ILE A 52 -5.14 2.34 3.54
N VAL A 53 -4.78 1.05 3.59
CA VAL A 53 -3.58 0.52 2.93
C VAL A 53 -3.67 0.71 1.41
N ALA A 54 -4.79 0.35 0.80
CA ALA A 54 -5.00 0.53 -0.64
C ALA A 54 -4.88 2.01 -1.05
N ARG A 55 -5.49 2.92 -0.28
CA ARG A 55 -5.33 4.37 -0.48
C ARG A 55 -3.88 4.80 -0.36
N ALA A 56 -3.15 4.37 0.68
CA ALA A 56 -1.77 4.77 0.88
C ALA A 56 -0.87 4.37 -0.31
N LEU A 57 -1.03 3.14 -0.82
CA LEU A 57 -0.29 2.69 -2.01
C LEU A 57 -0.69 3.49 -3.25
N ALA A 58 -1.98 3.77 -3.46
CA ALA A 58 -2.46 4.59 -4.56
C ALA A 58 -1.88 6.01 -4.52
N VAL A 59 -1.86 6.65 -3.33
CA VAL A 59 -1.24 7.96 -3.14
C VAL A 59 0.26 7.92 -3.45
N ALA A 60 1.00 6.96 -2.91
CA ALA A 60 2.44 6.85 -3.13
C ALA A 60 2.79 6.67 -4.62
N HIS A 61 2.07 5.79 -5.32
CA HIS A 61 2.26 5.59 -6.76
C HIS A 61 1.81 6.79 -7.59
N THR A 62 0.77 7.51 -7.16
CA THR A 62 0.38 8.77 -7.80
C THR A 62 1.49 9.81 -7.68
N CYS A 63 2.11 9.98 -6.51
CA CYS A 63 3.25 10.89 -6.33
C CYS A 63 4.42 10.54 -7.26
N MET A 64 4.76 9.24 -7.37
CA MET A 64 5.80 8.77 -8.28
C MET A 64 5.45 9.05 -9.75
N TYR A 65 4.20 8.81 -10.15
CA TYR A 65 3.73 9.08 -11.50
C TYR A 65 3.78 10.57 -11.84
N GLU A 66 3.28 11.44 -10.95
CA GLU A 66 3.33 12.90 -11.12
C GLU A 66 4.76 13.43 -11.29
N ALA A 67 5.71 12.90 -10.53
CA ALA A 67 7.12 13.29 -10.65
C ALA A 67 7.77 12.81 -11.95
N TRP A 68 7.28 11.71 -12.53
CA TRP A 68 7.77 11.17 -13.79
C TRP A 68 7.17 11.88 -15.02
N VAL A 69 5.91 12.31 -14.95
CA VAL A 69 5.15 12.95 -16.05
C VAL A 69 5.94 14.02 -16.82
N PRO A 70 6.65 14.98 -16.17
CA PRO A 70 7.42 16.01 -16.87
C PRO A 70 8.50 15.46 -17.80
N TYR A 71 8.97 14.22 -17.56
CA TYR A 71 10.02 13.56 -18.32
C TYR A 71 9.52 12.69 -19.46
N ASP A 72 8.21 12.53 -19.63
CA ASP A 72 7.63 11.75 -20.72
C ASP A 72 7.18 12.61 -21.90
N ALA A 73 7.10 12.05 -23.11
CA ALA A 73 6.68 12.82 -24.29
C ALA A 73 5.17 13.10 -24.36
N ARG A 74 4.32 12.38 -23.63
CA ARG A 74 2.86 12.46 -23.76
C ARG A 74 2.09 12.35 -22.44
N ALA A 75 2.71 11.86 -21.39
CA ALA A 75 2.03 11.64 -20.12
C ALA A 75 1.35 12.90 -19.59
N ILE A 76 0.21 12.68 -18.94
CA ILE A 76 -0.62 13.70 -18.31
C ILE A 76 -0.77 13.31 -16.85
N GLY A 77 -0.45 14.25 -15.95
CA GLY A 77 -0.64 14.10 -14.53
C GLY A 77 -2.10 14.29 -14.12
N THR A 78 -2.48 13.63 -13.04
CA THR A 78 -3.70 13.85 -12.27
C THR A 78 -3.69 15.18 -11.52
N THR A 79 -2.50 15.69 -11.15
CA THR A 79 -2.31 16.98 -10.48
C THR A 79 -1.22 17.77 -11.21
N ALA A 80 -1.58 18.63 -12.16
CA ALA A 80 -0.61 19.33 -13.02
C ALA A 80 0.41 20.17 -12.20
N THR A 81 1.60 19.61 -11.95
CA THR A 81 2.58 20.20 -11.00
C THR A 81 3.80 20.83 -11.66
N ALA A 82 4.26 20.30 -12.79
CA ALA A 82 5.51 20.76 -13.41
C ALA A 82 5.44 20.78 -14.95
N PRO A 83 6.08 21.78 -15.59
CA PRO A 83 6.17 21.85 -17.04
C PRO A 83 7.04 20.72 -17.60
N ARG A 84 6.79 20.36 -18.86
CA ARG A 84 7.55 19.32 -19.53
C ARG A 84 9.04 19.67 -19.62
N ARG A 85 9.91 18.71 -19.29
CA ARG A 85 11.36 18.89 -19.36
C ARG A 85 11.87 18.81 -20.80
N PRO A 86 12.96 19.51 -21.15
CA PRO A 86 13.65 19.33 -22.42
C PRO A 86 14.05 17.88 -22.66
N VAL A 87 14.07 17.43 -23.92
CA VAL A 87 14.39 16.03 -24.27
C VAL A 87 15.72 15.57 -23.68
N ALA A 88 16.74 16.44 -23.67
CA ALA A 88 18.05 16.16 -23.10
C ALA A 88 18.02 15.86 -21.58
N GLU A 89 16.99 16.32 -20.87
CA GLU A 89 16.83 16.06 -19.44
C GLU A 89 15.96 14.84 -19.12
N ARG A 90 15.35 14.20 -20.14
CA ARG A 90 14.46 13.03 -20.01
C ARG A 90 15.23 11.71 -19.84
N VAL A 91 16.36 11.77 -19.15
CA VAL A 91 17.24 10.65 -18.86
C VAL A 91 16.82 9.94 -17.58
N ASP A 92 17.19 8.66 -17.46
CA ASP A 92 16.72 7.82 -16.35
C ASP A 92 17.25 8.28 -14.98
N ALA A 93 18.42 8.90 -14.92
CA ALA A 93 18.95 9.48 -13.68
C ALA A 93 18.04 10.60 -13.12
N ASN A 94 17.52 11.47 -13.98
CA ASN A 94 16.61 12.55 -13.56
C ASN A 94 15.25 11.99 -13.15
N LYS A 95 14.70 11.05 -13.93
CA LYS A 95 13.45 10.34 -13.58
C LYS A 95 13.58 9.66 -12.22
N ALA A 96 14.65 8.91 -12.00
CA ALA A 96 14.87 8.18 -10.75
C ALA A 96 14.99 9.09 -9.54
N LYS A 97 15.70 10.21 -9.67
CA LYS A 97 15.82 11.20 -8.60
C LYS A 97 14.49 11.88 -8.31
N ALA A 98 13.73 12.31 -9.32
CA ALA A 98 12.42 12.92 -9.13
C ALA A 98 11.41 11.95 -8.48
N VAL A 99 11.31 10.73 -9.02
CA VAL A 99 10.45 9.67 -8.46
C VAL A 99 10.81 9.37 -7.00
N SER A 100 12.10 9.35 -6.66
CA SER A 100 12.53 9.04 -5.29
C SER A 100 12.18 10.12 -4.28
N HIS A 101 12.39 11.39 -4.64
CA HIS A 101 11.96 12.50 -3.81
C HIS A 101 10.43 12.53 -3.61
N ALA A 102 9.67 12.22 -4.66
CA ALA A 102 8.22 12.15 -4.54
C ALA A 102 7.74 10.99 -3.66
N ALA A 103 8.29 9.79 -3.88
CA ALA A 103 7.98 8.60 -3.10
C ALA A 103 8.31 8.80 -1.62
N TYR A 104 9.51 9.29 -1.31
CA TYR A 104 9.96 9.54 0.06
C TYR A 104 9.00 10.47 0.80
N ASN A 105 8.69 11.65 0.26
CA ASN A 105 7.83 12.61 0.92
C ASN A 105 6.40 12.08 1.13
N CYS A 106 5.81 11.42 0.13
CA CYS A 106 4.48 10.83 0.28
C CYS A 106 4.47 9.66 1.27
N LEU A 107 5.48 8.79 1.24
CA LEU A 107 5.53 7.66 2.18
C LEU A 107 5.81 8.11 3.62
N VAL A 108 6.65 9.12 3.84
CA VAL A 108 6.84 9.70 5.18
C VAL A 108 5.53 10.31 5.71
N ASN A 109 4.77 10.96 4.82
CA ASN A 109 3.47 11.51 5.16
C ASN A 109 2.43 10.43 5.53
N LEU A 110 2.40 9.33 4.78
CA LEU A 110 1.47 8.22 4.98
C LEU A 110 1.87 7.30 6.16
N PHE A 111 3.17 7.14 6.39
CA PHE A 111 3.77 6.23 7.37
C PHE A 111 4.82 6.97 8.23
N PRO A 112 4.41 7.91 9.09
CA PRO A 112 5.36 8.71 9.88
C PRO A 112 6.24 7.87 10.82
N ALA A 113 5.73 6.75 11.34
CA ALA A 113 6.52 5.79 12.13
C ALA A 113 7.62 5.06 11.32
N GLY A 114 7.58 5.18 9.99
CA GLY A 114 8.57 4.64 9.05
C GLY A 114 9.65 5.62 8.63
N ALA A 115 9.61 6.88 9.10
CA ALA A 115 10.45 7.97 8.58
C ALA A 115 11.95 7.60 8.51
N THR A 116 12.53 7.04 9.58
CA THR A 116 13.95 6.64 9.58
C THR A 116 14.27 5.54 8.57
N ARG A 117 13.38 4.58 8.34
CA ARG A 117 13.58 3.49 7.36
C ARG A 117 13.46 4.02 5.93
N LEU A 118 12.47 4.86 5.68
CA LEU A 118 12.29 5.53 4.38
C LEU A 118 13.45 6.48 4.07
N GLN A 119 13.99 7.15 5.09
CA GLN A 119 15.20 7.96 4.96
C GLN A 119 16.41 7.10 4.57
N ALA A 120 16.55 5.89 5.15
CA ALA A 120 17.61 4.96 4.77
C ALA A 120 17.51 4.50 3.30
N VAL A 121 16.29 4.41 2.75
CA VAL A 121 16.10 4.15 1.30
C VAL A 121 16.61 5.33 0.48
N MET A 122 16.27 6.58 0.84
CA MET A 122 16.78 7.77 0.16
C MET A 122 18.32 7.83 0.16
N THR A 123 18.94 7.63 1.33
CA THR A 123 20.39 7.69 1.45
C THR A 123 21.07 6.53 0.74
N GLY A 124 20.48 5.33 0.76
CA GLY A 124 20.96 4.17 0.01
C GLY A 124 20.94 4.36 -1.52
N LEU A 125 20.02 5.20 -2.03
CA LEU A 125 19.98 5.62 -3.43
C LEU A 125 20.94 6.79 -3.74
N GLY A 126 21.67 7.30 -2.75
CA GLY A 126 22.59 8.43 -2.90
C GLY A 126 21.92 9.80 -2.94
N TYR A 127 20.66 9.91 -2.51
CA TYR A 127 19.91 11.17 -2.50
C TYR A 127 19.86 11.80 -1.11
N ASN A 128 19.72 13.14 -1.07
CA ASN A 128 19.62 13.89 0.17
C ASN A 128 18.14 13.96 0.64
N PRO A 129 17.74 13.25 1.71
CA PRO A 129 16.37 13.30 2.22
C PRO A 129 15.98 14.66 2.83
N ALA A 130 16.95 15.53 3.12
CA ALA A 130 16.71 16.87 3.66
C ALA A 130 16.58 17.95 2.57
N ASP A 131 16.72 17.61 1.28
CA ASP A 131 16.48 18.56 0.20
C ASP A 131 14.97 18.77 0.01
N THR A 132 14.50 19.96 0.43
CA THR A 132 13.11 20.40 0.37
C THR A 132 12.85 21.40 -0.75
N SER A 133 13.80 21.59 -1.67
CA SER A 133 13.62 22.49 -2.82
C SER A 133 12.38 22.10 -3.61
N THR A 134 11.62 23.08 -4.11
CA THR A 134 10.50 22.87 -5.05
C THR A 134 10.80 23.48 -6.42
N ALA A 135 12.08 23.74 -6.71
CA ALA A 135 12.51 24.30 -7.98
C ALA A 135 12.25 23.33 -9.14
N LEU A 136 11.27 23.66 -9.98
CA LEU A 136 10.77 22.80 -11.08
C LEU A 136 11.76 22.62 -12.25
N ASN A 137 12.96 23.18 -12.14
CA ASN A 137 14.10 22.96 -13.04
C ASN A 137 15.11 21.95 -12.52
N THR A 138 14.84 21.31 -11.38
CA THR A 138 15.67 20.23 -10.82
C THR A 138 14.83 18.98 -10.60
N PRO A 139 15.40 17.77 -10.75
CA PRO A 139 14.64 16.53 -10.55
C PRO A 139 14.09 16.39 -9.12
N GLN A 140 14.90 16.69 -8.11
CA GLN A 140 14.41 16.66 -6.73
C GLN A 140 13.31 17.68 -6.47
N GLY A 141 13.41 18.88 -7.06
CA GLY A 141 12.40 19.92 -6.92
C GLY A 141 11.06 19.54 -7.55
N ILE A 142 11.10 18.89 -8.72
CA ILE A 142 9.92 18.29 -9.34
C ILE A 142 9.32 17.21 -8.44
N GLY A 143 10.14 16.31 -7.90
CA GLY A 143 9.68 15.25 -7.00
C GLY A 143 9.01 15.78 -5.73
N ASN A 144 9.64 16.76 -5.07
CA ASN A 144 9.11 17.41 -3.88
C ASN A 144 7.80 18.16 -4.18
N ALA A 145 7.72 18.89 -5.30
CA ALA A 145 6.51 19.61 -5.72
C ALA A 145 5.36 18.65 -6.07
N ALA A 146 5.65 17.55 -6.77
CA ALA A 146 4.69 16.50 -7.09
C ALA A 146 4.10 15.87 -5.81
N ALA A 147 4.94 15.48 -4.86
CA ALA A 147 4.48 14.96 -3.58
C ALA A 147 3.62 15.97 -2.82
N ALA A 148 4.05 17.22 -2.73
CA ALA A 148 3.30 18.27 -2.05
C ALA A 148 1.90 18.47 -2.65
N ALA A 149 1.79 18.48 -3.98
CA ALA A 149 0.50 18.64 -4.64
C ALA A 149 -0.44 17.44 -4.43
N VAL A 150 0.07 16.21 -4.53
CA VAL A 150 -0.74 15.01 -4.30
C VAL A 150 -1.17 14.92 -2.84
N ILE A 151 -0.26 15.18 -1.88
CA ILE A 151 -0.60 15.22 -0.44
C ILE A 151 -1.68 16.28 -0.18
N ALA A 152 -1.55 17.47 -0.76
CA ALA A 152 -2.53 18.54 -0.61
C ALA A 152 -3.90 18.15 -1.20
N ALA A 153 -3.91 17.61 -2.43
CA ALA A 153 -5.13 17.13 -3.09
C ALA A 153 -5.83 16.02 -2.30
N ARG A 154 -5.07 15.21 -1.56
CA ARG A 154 -5.59 14.10 -0.76
C ARG A 154 -5.81 14.43 0.72
N ARG A 155 -5.52 15.66 1.18
CA ARG A 155 -5.68 16.03 2.59
C ARG A 155 -7.13 15.98 3.05
N ASN A 156 -8.00 16.58 2.25
CA ASN A 156 -9.43 16.73 2.54
C ASN A 156 -10.28 15.81 1.65
N ASP A 157 -9.73 14.66 1.26
CA ASP A 157 -10.40 13.72 0.37
C ASP A 157 -11.48 12.89 1.04
N GLY A 158 -11.82 13.16 2.30
CA GLY A 158 -12.75 12.39 3.12
C GLY A 158 -12.11 11.27 3.93
N ALA A 159 -10.84 10.89 3.73
CA ALA A 159 -10.26 9.75 4.45
C ALA A 159 -9.98 10.03 5.94
N ASN A 160 -9.99 11.29 6.36
CA ASN A 160 -9.64 11.74 7.71
C ASN A 160 -8.22 11.34 8.16
N GLN A 161 -7.24 11.27 7.25
CA GLN A 161 -5.87 10.83 7.55
C GLN A 161 -5.23 11.58 8.74
N TYR A 162 -5.47 12.88 8.84
CA TYR A 162 -4.87 13.74 9.87
C TYR A 162 -5.75 13.91 11.12
N GLY A 163 -6.97 13.39 11.13
CA GLY A 163 -7.93 13.63 12.21
C GLY A 163 -8.59 15.02 12.17
N ASP A 164 -8.53 15.71 11.02
CA ASP A 164 -9.10 17.05 10.83
C ASP A 164 -10.66 17.03 10.89
N LEU A 165 -11.30 15.90 10.55
CA LEU A 165 -12.76 15.72 10.57
C LEU A 165 -13.28 15.11 11.89
N ALA A 166 -12.46 14.27 12.52
CA ALA A 166 -12.70 13.68 13.84
C ALA A 166 -11.37 13.28 14.45
N ALA A 167 -11.22 13.43 15.77
CA ALA A 167 -9.95 13.21 16.45
C ALA A 167 -9.43 11.78 16.26
N GLY A 168 -8.21 11.68 15.72
CA GLY A 168 -7.54 10.42 15.42
C GLY A 168 -7.40 10.15 13.92
N ALA A 169 -6.25 9.63 13.52
CA ALA A 169 -5.99 9.31 12.12
C ALA A 169 -6.98 8.25 11.60
N TYR A 170 -7.66 8.58 10.51
CA TYR A 170 -8.71 7.77 9.88
C TYR A 170 -9.88 7.44 10.81
N ALA A 171 -10.12 8.24 11.85
CA ALA A 171 -11.27 8.06 12.73
C ALA A 171 -12.58 8.29 11.98
N ASP A 172 -13.63 7.55 12.37
CA ASP A 172 -14.97 7.77 11.85
C ASP A 172 -15.49 9.16 12.24
N TYR A 173 -16.16 9.81 11.31
CA TYR A 173 -16.87 11.08 11.50
C TYR A 173 -18.32 11.00 11.03
N THR A 174 -18.82 9.81 10.71
CA THR A 174 -20.22 9.58 10.33
C THR A 174 -21.11 9.27 11.53
N GLY A 175 -20.53 8.78 12.63
CA GLY A 175 -21.27 8.39 13.83
C GLY A 175 -21.89 7.00 13.67
N TYR A 176 -21.27 6.12 12.88
CA TYR A 176 -21.79 4.77 12.67
C TYR A 176 -21.86 4.01 13.99
N VAL A 177 -23.03 3.41 14.25
CA VAL A 177 -23.27 2.50 15.37
C VAL A 177 -23.91 1.23 14.82
N PRO A 178 -23.38 0.04 15.10
CA PRO A 178 -24.00 -1.20 14.64
C PRO A 178 -25.39 -1.37 15.28
N ALA A 179 -26.38 -1.75 14.48
CA ALA A 179 -27.74 -2.02 14.98
C ALA A 179 -27.79 -3.23 15.93
N ASN A 180 -26.86 -4.17 15.77
CA ASN A 180 -26.77 -5.37 16.60
C ASN A 180 -25.71 -5.22 17.71
N PRO A 181 -26.00 -5.69 18.94
CA PRO A 181 -25.01 -5.75 20.01
C PRO A 181 -23.91 -6.78 19.69
N PRO A 182 -22.69 -6.63 20.23
CA PRO A 182 -21.61 -7.58 20.00
C PRO A 182 -21.96 -9.01 20.42
N LEU A 183 -21.52 -9.98 19.63
CA LEU A 183 -21.64 -11.41 19.93
C LEU A 183 -20.30 -11.94 20.48
N PRO A 184 -20.28 -12.60 21.65
CA PRO A 184 -19.08 -13.25 22.18
C PRO A 184 -18.50 -14.32 21.24
N PHE A 185 -17.20 -14.58 21.33
CA PHE A 185 -16.58 -15.70 20.62
C PHE A 185 -17.13 -17.04 21.17
N CYS A 186 -17.73 -17.83 20.29
CA CYS A 186 -18.39 -19.08 20.63
C CYS A 186 -17.66 -20.26 20.00
N LEU A 187 -17.02 -21.09 20.82
CA LEU A 187 -16.58 -22.41 20.35
C LEU A 187 -17.77 -23.38 20.42
N PRO A 188 -17.89 -24.34 19.47
CA PRO A 188 -18.95 -25.35 19.49
C PRO A 188 -19.01 -26.16 20.80
N SER A 189 -17.92 -26.17 21.57
CA SER A 189 -17.73 -26.93 22.80
C SER A 189 -18.13 -26.20 24.08
N THR A 190 -18.63 -24.96 24.04
CA THR A 190 -19.08 -24.22 25.23
C THR A 190 -20.61 -24.05 25.25
N PRO A 191 -21.35 -24.95 25.94
CA PRO A 191 -22.79 -24.81 26.13
C PRO A 191 -23.14 -23.52 26.91
N GLY A 192 -24.14 -22.77 26.44
CA GLY A 192 -24.81 -21.72 27.22
C GLY A 192 -24.19 -20.32 27.20
N THR A 193 -23.01 -20.11 26.63
CA THR A 193 -22.35 -18.78 26.61
C THR A 193 -22.74 -17.88 25.44
N CYS A 194 -23.61 -18.37 24.55
CA CYS A 194 -23.87 -17.77 23.24
C CYS A 194 -25.36 -17.66 22.97
N VAL A 195 -26.03 -16.84 23.78
CA VAL A 195 -27.43 -16.48 23.52
C VAL A 195 -27.43 -15.54 22.32
N ASN A 196 -28.16 -15.90 21.27
CA ASN A 196 -28.38 -15.01 20.14
C ASN A 196 -29.09 -13.74 20.65
N ASN A 197 -28.43 -12.60 20.48
CA ASN A 197 -28.90 -11.27 20.85
C ASN A 197 -29.03 -10.35 19.62
N THR A 198 -29.06 -10.92 18.41
CA THR A 198 -29.29 -10.18 17.16
C THR A 198 -30.68 -9.51 17.21
N ILE A 199 -30.70 -8.20 16.97
CA ILE A 199 -31.91 -7.37 16.94
C ILE A 199 -32.42 -7.27 15.49
N ASP A 200 -31.52 -7.02 14.55
CA ASP A 200 -31.82 -6.93 13.12
C ASP A 200 -30.99 -7.96 12.33
N PRO A 201 -31.61 -9.03 11.80
CA PRO A 201 -30.90 -10.07 11.05
C PRO A 201 -30.35 -9.59 9.70
N LEU A 202 -30.74 -8.41 9.21
CA LEU A 202 -30.23 -7.82 7.97
C LEU A 202 -29.06 -6.86 8.20
N SER A 203 -28.69 -6.62 9.46
CA SER A 203 -27.60 -5.74 9.84
C SER A 203 -26.37 -6.51 10.32
N TRP A 204 -25.19 -5.92 10.14
CA TRP A 204 -23.95 -6.50 10.65
C TRP A 204 -23.96 -6.59 12.18
N GLN A 205 -23.43 -7.70 12.71
CA GLN A 205 -23.23 -7.91 14.15
C GLN A 205 -21.72 -7.97 14.45
N PRO A 206 -21.19 -7.06 15.29
CA PRO A 206 -19.80 -7.13 15.70
C PRO A 206 -19.50 -8.42 16.47
N LEU A 207 -18.39 -9.08 16.17
CA LEU A 207 -17.91 -10.21 16.98
C LEU A 207 -16.88 -9.75 18.00
N ILE A 208 -16.88 -10.35 19.18
CA ILE A 208 -15.80 -10.28 20.15
C ILE A 208 -14.87 -11.47 19.87
N ASN A 209 -13.57 -11.25 19.72
CA ASN A 209 -12.62 -12.34 19.48
C ASN A 209 -12.17 -13.04 20.78
N ASP A 210 -11.32 -14.05 20.65
CA ASP A 210 -10.71 -14.82 21.74
C ASP A 210 -9.84 -14.00 22.72
N LYS A 211 -9.55 -12.74 22.37
CA LYS A 211 -8.81 -11.76 23.19
C LYS A 211 -9.71 -10.66 23.76
N ALA A 212 -11.03 -10.87 23.76
CA ALA A 212 -12.02 -9.90 24.23
C ALA A 212 -12.01 -8.56 23.46
N VAL A 213 -11.53 -8.54 22.22
CA VAL A 213 -11.57 -7.36 21.35
C VAL A 213 -12.82 -7.44 20.46
N THR A 214 -13.67 -6.43 20.59
CA THR A 214 -14.85 -6.26 19.72
C THR A 214 -14.44 -5.73 18.36
N GLN A 215 -14.94 -6.35 17.29
CA GLN A 215 -14.81 -5.83 15.94
C GLN A 215 -15.45 -4.44 15.84
N VAL A 216 -14.89 -3.61 14.98
CA VAL A 216 -15.45 -2.30 14.63
C VAL A 216 -15.57 -2.20 13.12
N TYR A 217 -16.52 -1.42 12.63
CA TYR A 217 -16.60 -1.14 11.21
C TYR A 217 -15.40 -0.27 10.82
N ILE A 218 -14.49 -0.85 10.04
CA ILE A 218 -13.29 -0.16 9.57
C ILE A 218 -13.69 0.87 8.52
N GLY A 219 -13.42 2.14 8.81
CA GLY A 219 -13.68 3.27 7.91
C GLY A 219 -15.15 3.40 7.50
N PRO A 220 -16.11 3.62 8.42
CA PRO A 220 -17.51 3.79 8.05
C PRO A 220 -17.73 4.97 7.08
N HIS A 221 -16.87 5.99 7.14
CA HIS A 221 -16.86 7.12 6.22
C HIS A 221 -16.28 6.83 4.83
N TRP A 222 -15.84 5.61 4.52
CA TRP A 222 -15.03 5.38 3.31
C TRP A 222 -15.78 5.67 2.00
N GLU A 223 -17.11 5.54 2.00
CA GLU A 223 -17.99 5.96 0.89
C GLU A 223 -17.86 7.46 0.55
N ARG A 224 -17.37 8.28 1.48
CA ARG A 224 -17.14 9.72 1.32
C ARG A 224 -15.73 10.03 0.82
N VAL A 225 -14.87 9.02 0.66
CA VAL A 225 -13.51 9.21 0.15
C VAL A 225 -13.56 9.50 -1.35
N THR A 226 -12.94 10.59 -1.78
CA THR A 226 -12.83 10.97 -3.20
C THR A 226 -12.14 9.84 -3.96
N PRO A 227 -12.80 9.21 -4.96
CA PRO A 227 -12.21 8.10 -5.68
C PRO A 227 -10.98 8.51 -6.51
N PHE A 228 -10.15 7.53 -6.88
CA PHE A 228 -8.98 7.76 -7.74
C PHE A 228 -9.31 7.71 -9.24
N ALA A 229 -10.17 6.78 -9.65
CA ALA A 229 -10.53 6.54 -11.06
C ALA A 229 -12.04 6.58 -11.32
N LEU A 230 -12.86 6.47 -10.27
CA LEU A 230 -14.32 6.51 -10.38
C LEU A 230 -14.83 7.95 -10.29
N SER A 231 -16.02 8.22 -10.84
CA SER A 231 -16.64 9.54 -10.74
C SER A 231 -17.24 9.81 -9.35
N ALA A 232 -17.69 8.76 -8.67
CA ALA A 232 -18.23 8.79 -7.30
C ALA A 232 -18.11 7.39 -6.67
N ALA A 233 -18.17 7.30 -5.35
CA ALA A 233 -18.23 6.01 -4.66
C ALA A 233 -19.44 5.17 -5.10
N SER A 234 -20.56 5.83 -5.40
CA SER A 234 -21.81 5.19 -5.80
C SER A 234 -21.99 4.94 -7.30
N GLN A 235 -20.91 5.03 -8.10
CA GLN A 235 -20.98 4.89 -9.57
C GLN A 235 -21.65 3.56 -10.01
N PHE A 236 -21.62 2.53 -9.16
CA PHE A 236 -22.14 1.20 -9.47
C PHE A 236 -23.35 0.79 -8.59
N ASP A 237 -23.82 1.63 -7.68
CA ASP A 237 -24.84 1.24 -6.68
C ASP A 237 -26.24 1.11 -7.27
N ASN A 238 -26.56 1.91 -8.30
CA ASN A 238 -27.91 2.00 -8.90
C ASN A 238 -27.99 1.37 -10.30
N ARG A 239 -27.27 0.27 -10.52
CA ARG A 239 -27.29 -0.41 -11.81
C ARG A 239 -28.50 -1.33 -11.93
N PRO A 240 -29.17 -1.41 -13.10
CA PRO A 240 -30.34 -2.26 -13.30
C PRO A 240 -30.10 -3.73 -12.93
N GLU A 241 -28.87 -4.20 -13.09
CA GLU A 241 -28.42 -5.55 -12.75
C GLU A 241 -28.06 -5.78 -11.27
N VAL A 242 -28.01 -4.73 -10.45
CA VAL A 242 -27.66 -4.82 -9.03
C VAL A 242 -28.94 -4.86 -8.20
N ILE A 243 -29.20 -6.02 -7.57
CA ILE A 243 -30.24 -6.14 -6.55
C ILE A 243 -29.82 -5.25 -5.38
N ALA A 244 -30.73 -4.39 -4.91
CA ALA A 244 -30.49 -3.55 -3.74
C ALA A 244 -30.00 -4.41 -2.56
N GLY A 245 -28.82 -4.09 -2.02
CA GLY A 245 -28.28 -4.76 -0.85
C GLY A 245 -29.12 -4.48 0.41
N PRO A 246 -28.85 -5.20 1.51
CA PRO A 246 -29.43 -4.87 2.82
C PRO A 246 -29.18 -3.38 3.17
N ASN A 247 -30.17 -2.71 3.74
CA ASN A 247 -29.99 -1.34 4.23
C ASN A 247 -29.06 -1.36 5.45
N TYR A 248 -27.81 -0.92 5.30
CA TYR A 248 -26.82 -0.85 6.40
C TYR A 248 -26.88 0.48 7.18
N ARG A 249 -28.04 1.14 7.22
CA ARG A 249 -28.20 2.44 7.90
C ARG A 249 -28.12 2.30 9.41
#